data_AF-A0A6J6GWP0-F1
#
_entry.id   AF-A0A6J6GWP0-F1
#
_cell.length_a   1.000
_cell.length_b   1.000
_cell.length_c   1.000
_cell.angle_alpha   90.00
_cell.angle_beta   90.00
_cell.angle_gamma   90.00
#
_symmetry.space_group_name_H-M   'P 1'
#
loop_
_entity.id
_entity.type
_entity.pdbx_description
1 polymer ?
#
loop_
_entity_poly.entity_id
_entity_poly.type
_entity_poly.pdbx_seq_one_letter_code
_entity_poly.pdbx_strand_id
1 'polypeptide(L)'
;MTAVAFDADRPWRLHERVALRPEPFGALAYHYGNRRLTFLRSPDLVTLVESLIDQPSARAAFDAAGLDAKRWPSFEKALTSLAAGDFLVLENAA
;
A
#
# COMPACT_ATOMS: atom_id res chain seq x y z
N MET A 1 -15.03 9.11 8.15
CA MET A 1 -14.94 8.01 7.16
C MET A 1 -14.38 6.81 7.89
N THR A 2 -15.11 5.70 7.91
CA THR A 2 -14.67 4.44 8.53
C THR A 2 -13.56 3.84 7.68
N ALA A 3 -12.40 3.60 8.27
CA ALA A 3 -11.32 2.92 7.58
C ALA A 3 -11.79 1.52 7.16
N VAL A 4 -11.61 1.18 5.88
CA VAL A 4 -11.93 -0.15 5.36
C VAL A 4 -10.87 -1.13 5.87
N ALA A 5 -11.31 -2.27 6.40
CA ALA A 5 -10.39 -3.34 6.77
C ALA A 5 -9.65 -3.85 5.52
N PHE A 6 -8.33 -4.00 5.62
CA PHE A 6 -7.55 -4.50 4.51
C PHE A 6 -7.90 -5.97 4.20
N ASP A 7 -8.04 -6.26 2.92
CA ASP A 7 -8.35 -7.59 2.38
C ASP A 7 -7.40 -7.84 1.19
N ALA A 8 -6.54 -8.85 1.32
CA ALA A 8 -5.49 -9.13 0.33
C ALA A 8 -6.05 -9.60 -1.02
N ASP A 9 -7.28 -10.12 -1.03
CA ASP A 9 -7.93 -10.65 -2.23
C ASP A 9 -8.73 -9.56 -3.00
N ARG A 10 -8.65 -8.30 -2.56
CA ARG A 10 -9.26 -7.12 -3.21
C ARG A 10 -8.21 -6.28 -3.94
N PRO A 11 -8.61 -5.54 -4.99
CA PRO A 11 -7.74 -4.56 -5.63
C PRO A 11 -7.64 -3.31 -4.76
N TRP A 12 -6.42 -2.80 -4.59
CA TRP A 12 -6.12 -1.63 -3.78
C TRP A 12 -5.31 -0.64 -4.61
N ARG A 13 -5.25 0.61 -4.15
CA ARG A 13 -4.28 1.58 -4.64
C ARG A 13 -3.92 2.59 -3.57
N LEU A 14 -2.85 3.35 -3.82
CA LEU A 14 -2.59 4.58 -3.07
C LEU A 14 -3.78 5.54 -3.21
N HIS A 15 -4.15 6.14 -2.08
CA HIS A 15 -5.11 7.21 -2.09
C HIS A 15 -4.54 8.38 -2.91
N GLU A 16 -5.33 8.98 -3.80
CA GLU A 16 -4.93 10.11 -4.67
C GLU A 16 -4.36 11.34 -3.92
N ARG A 17 -4.61 11.45 -2.61
CA ARG A 17 -4.14 12.54 -1.76
C ARG A 17 -2.88 12.16 -0.98
N VAL A 18 -2.27 11.02 -1.29
CA VAL A 18 -1.00 10.57 -0.71
C VAL A 18 0.12 10.92 -1.67
N ALA A 19 1.11 11.65 -1.18
CA ALA A 19 2.41 11.77 -1.85
C ALA A 19 3.42 10.82 -1.20
N LEU A 20 4.20 10.16 -2.05
CA LEU A 20 5.40 9.44 -1.64
C LEU A 20 6.62 10.30 -1.95
N ARG A 21 7.50 10.45 -0.96
CA ARG A 21 8.83 11.00 -1.14
C ARG A 21 9.85 9.86 -0.96
N PRO A 22 10.51 9.40 -2.03
CA PRO A 22 11.52 8.35 -1.96
C PRO A 22 12.70 8.75 -1.06
N GLU A 23 13.21 7.77 -0.32
CA GLU A 23 14.36 7.89 0.58
C GLU A 23 15.15 6.57 0.56
N PRO A 24 16.44 6.53 0.95
CA PRO A 24 17.25 5.31 0.90
C PRO A 24 16.67 4.11 1.68
N PHE A 25 15.87 4.38 2.71
CA PHE A 25 15.20 3.34 3.51
C PHE A 25 13.83 2.90 2.95
N GLY A 26 13.33 3.55 1.89
CA GLY A 26 11.98 3.38 1.36
C GLY A 26 11.34 4.71 1.00
N ALA A 27 10.33 5.17 1.76
CA ALA A 27 9.70 6.46 1.50
C ALA A 27 9.06 7.09 2.74
N LEU A 28 8.91 8.41 2.70
CA LEU A 28 7.95 9.15 3.50
C LEU A 28 6.62 9.22 2.75
N ALA A 29 5.53 8.80 3.39
CA ALA A 29 4.18 8.92 2.83
C ALA A 29 3.39 9.98 3.59
N TYR A 30 2.93 11.02 2.89
CA TYR A 30 2.14 12.10 3.46
C TYR A 30 0.76 12.17 2.82
N HIS A 31 -0.28 12.15 3.65
CA HIS A 31 -1.66 12.26 3.18
C HIS A 31 -2.16 13.71 3.34
N TYR A 32 -2.37 14.43 2.23
CA TYR A 32 -2.78 15.84 2.23
C TYR A 32 -4.16 16.10 2.85
N GLY A 33 -5.10 15.16 2.74
CA GLY A 33 -6.45 15.29 3.33
C GLY A 33 -6.48 15.20 4.86
N ASN A 34 -5.91 14.15 5.46
CA ASN A 34 -5.94 13.93 6.92
C ASN A 34 -4.65 14.37 7.65
N ARG A 35 -3.65 14.88 6.91
CA ARG A 35 -2.37 15.43 7.39
C ARG A 35 -1.49 14.43 8.14
N ARG A 36 -1.73 13.12 7.97
CA ARG A 36 -0.90 12.06 8.56
C ARG A 36 0.38 11.86 7.74
N LEU A 37 1.46 11.55 8.47
CA LEU A 37 2.75 11.15 7.93
C LEU A 37 3.08 9.75 8.42
N THR A 38 3.54 8.88 7.53
CA THR A 38 4.06 7.55 7.89
C THR A 38 5.30 7.22 7.06
N PHE A 39 6.02 6.18 7.47
CA PHE A 39 7.23 5.71 6.81
C PHE A 39 6.98 4.34 6.17
N LEU A 40 7.31 4.21 4.89
CA LEU A 40 7.43 2.93 4.21
C LEU A 40 8.89 2.50 4.38
N ARG A 41 9.12 1.46 5.19
CA ARG A 41 10.45 1.09 5.70
C ARG A 41 11.23 0.11 4.81
N SER A 42 10.83 -0.04 3.55
CA SER A 42 11.62 -0.75 2.55
C SER A 42 11.32 -0.23 1.14
N PRO A 43 12.30 -0.22 0.23
CA PRO A 43 12.07 0.04 -1.20
C PRO A 43 11.06 -0.93 -1.83
N ASP A 44 11.07 -2.20 -1.40
CA ASP A 44 10.10 -3.20 -1.86
C ASP A 44 8.65 -2.80 -1.50
N LEU A 45 8.43 -2.23 -0.30
CA LEU A 45 7.09 -1.79 0.10
C LEU A 45 6.64 -0.59 -0.73
N VAL A 46 7.56 0.32 -1.08
CA VAL A 46 7.27 1.47 -1.97
C VAL A 46 6.83 0.97 -3.34
N THR A 47 7.66 0.12 -3.96
CA THR A 47 7.37 -0.47 -5.28
C THR A 47 6.05 -1.24 -5.26
N LEU A 48 5.81 -2.01 -4.20
CA LEU A 48 4.57 -2.74 -4.00
C LEU A 48 3.36 -1.79 -3.97
N VAL A 49 3.36 -0.74 -3.12
CA VAL A 49 2.19 0.16 -3.02
C VAL A 49 1.92 0.95 -4.30
N GLU A 50 2.97 1.27 -5.06
CA GLU A 50 2.85 1.94 -6.36
C GLU A 50 2.24 1.03 -7.42
N SER A 51 2.59 -0.26 -7.42
CA SER A 51 2.09 -1.26 -8.38
C SER A 51 0.71 -1.84 -8.06
N LEU A 52 0.16 -1.61 -6.86
CA LEU A 52 -1.14 -2.16 -6.46
C LEU A 52 -2.27 -1.84 -7.46
N ILE A 53 -2.25 -0.64 -8.04
CA ILE A 53 -3.26 -0.17 -9.01
C ILE A 53 -3.28 -1.00 -10.30
N ASP A 54 -2.16 -1.62 -10.67
CA ASP A 54 -2.02 -2.42 -11.88
C ASP A 54 -2.47 -3.87 -11.67
N GLN A 55 -2.93 -4.22 -10.46
CA GLN A 55 -3.15 -5.60 -10.04
C GLN A 55 -4.59 -5.86 -9.63
N PRO A 56 -5.14 -7.04 -9.96
CA PRO A 56 -6.52 -7.39 -9.60
C PRO A 56 -6.70 -7.65 -8.10
N SER A 57 -5.59 -7.85 -7.37
CA SER A 57 -5.58 -7.94 -5.91
C SER A 57 -4.21 -7.60 -5.33
N ALA A 58 -4.14 -7.29 -4.03
CA ALA A 58 -2.86 -7.11 -3.34
C ALA A 58 -2.03 -8.41 -3.36
N ARG A 59 -2.68 -9.57 -3.29
CA ARG A 59 -2.00 -10.87 -3.42
C ARG A 59 -1.38 -11.05 -4.81
N ALA A 60 -2.08 -10.69 -5.88
CA ALA A 60 -1.52 -10.68 -7.22
C ALA A 60 -0.33 -9.71 -7.35
N ALA A 61 -0.35 -8.58 -6.63
CA ALA A 61 0.79 -7.67 -6.57
C ALA A 61 2.01 -8.28 -5.87
N PHE A 62 1.83 -9.11 -4.83
CA PHE A 62 2.95 -9.82 -4.21
C PHE A 62 3.62 -10.79 -5.19
N ASP A 63 2.81 -11.54 -5.95
CA ASP A 63 3.27 -12.46 -6.98
C ASP A 63 3.99 -11.70 -8.11
N ALA A 64 3.38 -10.64 -8.64
CA ALA A 64 3.95 -9.83 -9.73
C ALA A 64 5.26 -9.15 -9.33
N ALA A 65 5.41 -8.75 -8.07
CA ALA A 65 6.64 -8.18 -7.52
C ALA A 65 7.73 -9.23 -7.25
N GLY A 66 7.44 -10.53 -7.42
CA GLY A 66 8.40 -11.60 -7.17
C GLY A 66 8.84 -11.71 -5.71
N LEU A 67 7.98 -11.29 -4.77
CA LEU A 67 8.29 -11.32 -3.34
C LEU A 67 8.25 -12.76 -2.82
N ASP A 68 9.28 -13.17 -2.07
CA ASP A 68 9.27 -14.45 -1.34
C ASP A 68 7.99 -14.55 -0.48
N ALA A 69 7.22 -15.62 -0.70
CA ALA A 69 5.98 -15.92 0.03
C ALA A 69 6.14 -15.85 1.55
N LYS A 70 7.33 -16.16 2.08
CA LYS A 70 7.64 -16.04 3.52
C LYS A 70 7.56 -14.60 4.04
N ARG A 71 7.71 -13.61 3.16
CA ARG A 71 7.68 -12.18 3.51
C ARG A 71 6.26 -11.59 3.40
N TRP A 72 5.34 -12.26 2.72
CA TRP A 72 3.99 -11.74 2.48
C TRP A 72 3.25 -11.31 3.74
N PRO A 73 3.28 -12.06 4.87
CA PRO A 73 2.61 -11.63 6.09
C PRO A 73 3.11 -10.27 6.63
N SER A 74 4.38 -9.94 6.41
CA SER A 74 4.95 -8.64 6.79
C SER A 74 4.41 -7.51 5.92
N PHE A 75 4.32 -7.75 4.60
CA PHE A 75 3.72 -6.80 3.66
C PHE A 75 2.22 -6.62 3.91
N GLU A 76 1.46 -7.71 4.12
CA GLU A 76 0.03 -7.65 4.47
C GLU A 76 -0.19 -6.82 5.76
N LYS A 77 0.66 -6.98 6.77
CA LYS A 77 0.59 -6.15 8.00
C LYS A 77 0.86 -4.67 7.73
N ALA A 78 1.82 -4.37 6.86
CA ALA A 78 2.12 -3.00 6.46
C ALA A 78 0.93 -2.39 5.69
N LEU A 79 0.40 -3.09 4.69
CA LEU A 79 -0.76 -2.65 3.91
C LEU A 79 -2.01 -2.47 4.78
N THR A 80 -2.23 -3.37 5.76
CA THR A 80 -3.30 -3.21 6.76
C THR A 80 -3.17 -1.90 7.54
N SER A 81 -1.96 -1.57 7.97
CA SER A 81 -1.69 -0.31 8.69
C SER A 81 -1.90 0.92 7.80
N LEU A 82 -1.55 0.82 6.52
CA LEU A 82 -1.76 1.89 5.54
C LEU A 82 -3.24 2.10 5.23
N ALA A 83 -4.03 1.04 5.04
CA ALA A 83 -5.48 1.09 4.84
C ALA A 83 -6.20 1.67 6.07
N ALA A 84 -5.85 1.22 7.29
CA ALA A 84 -6.32 1.82 8.53
C ALA A 84 -5.91 3.31 8.68
N GLY A 85 -4.86 3.69 7.96
CA GLY A 85 -4.30 5.03 7.89
C GLY A 85 -4.96 5.96 6.87
N ASP A 86 -5.88 5.44 6.04
CA ASP A 86 -6.45 6.10 4.85
C ASP A 86 -5.40 6.36 3.74
N PHE A 87 -4.23 5.70 3.81
CA PHE A 87 -3.19 5.82 2.78
C PHE A 87 -3.48 4.94 1.56
N LEU A 88 -4.27 3.88 1.74
CA LEU A 88 -4.74 3.00 0.68
C LEU A 88 -6.26 3.04 0.62
N VAL A 89 -6.79 2.94 -0.59
CA VAL A 89 -8.22 2.80 -0.87
C VAL A 89 -8.47 1.60 -1.76
N LEU A 90 -9.66 1.01 -1.67
CA LEU A 90 -10.08 0.01 -2.64
C LEU A 90 -10.06 0.63 -4.03
N GLU A 91 -9.54 -0.12 -4.98
CA GLU A 91 -9.68 0.28 -6.37
C GLU A 91 -11.08 -0.09 -6.84
N ASN A 92 -11.83 0.92 -7.28
CA ASN A 92 -13.11 0.70 -7.89
C ASN A 92 -12.85 0.39 -9.36
N ALA A 93 -12.98 -0.89 -9.73
CA ALA A 93 -13.08 -1.26 -11.13
C ALA A 93 -14.24 -0.45 -11.75
N ALA A 94 -13.91 0.44 -12.68
CA ALA A 94 -14.87 1.23 -13.44
C ALA A 94 -15.81 0.32 -14.26
#